data_AF-A0A401LEC9-F1
#
_entry.id   AF-A0A401LEC9-F1
#
_cell.length_a   1.000
_cell.length_b   1.000
_cell.length_c   1.000
_cell.angle_alpha   90.00
_cell.angle_beta   90.00
_cell.angle_gamma   90.00
#
_symmetry.space_group_name_H-M   'P 1'
#
loop_
_entity.id
_entity.type
_entity.pdbx_description
1 polymer ?
#
loop_
_entity_poly.entity_id
_entity_poly.type
_entity_poly.pdbx_seq_one_letter_code
_entity_poly.pdbx_strand_id
1 'polypeptide(L)'
;MKEKIMAIALSMVMLLGGTSTAFASGSNDKVVSEDLAMAIAYDFLLSREENEDIIEKLPNDYNLILSKTIYETEGVPSAYKFDIEDEKDTYHGYIVIGAQEEYAPVIEYSFSDEKGFLDSAEANEEIYYVGGYDYFAVNEGTGTVKNLNTQEEVQSVSIDTYNNSTDIPFTPTSLTN
;
A
#
# COMPACT_ATOMS: atom_id res chain seq x y z
N MET A 1 -40.28 -25.30 -15.84
CA MET A 1 -39.06 -25.11 -15.02
C MET A 1 -37.95 -24.60 -15.92
N LYS A 2 -37.47 -23.39 -15.65
CA LYS A 2 -36.23 -22.82 -16.21
C LYS A 2 -35.72 -21.85 -15.16
N GLU A 3 -34.77 -22.31 -14.36
CA GLU A 3 -34.09 -21.47 -13.38
C GLU A 3 -33.28 -20.42 -14.14
N LYS A 4 -33.48 -19.15 -13.78
CA LYS A 4 -32.66 -18.04 -14.27
C LYS A 4 -31.71 -17.67 -13.14
N ILE A 5 -30.44 -17.97 -13.35
CA ILE A 5 -29.31 -17.52 -12.54
C ILE A 5 -29.36 -15.99 -12.48
N MET A 6 -29.61 -15.42 -11.31
CA MET A 6 -29.32 -14.00 -11.05
C MET A 6 -27.84 -13.90 -10.68
N ALA A 7 -27.03 -13.55 -11.67
CA ALA A 7 -25.72 -12.95 -11.43
C ALA A 7 -25.97 -11.52 -10.97
N ILE A 8 -25.68 -11.22 -9.70
CA ILE A 8 -25.50 -9.85 -9.26
C ILE A 8 -24.06 -9.50 -9.67
N ALA A 9 -23.93 -8.85 -10.82
CA ALA A 9 -22.71 -8.16 -11.18
C ALA A 9 -22.54 -7.02 -10.17
N LEU A 10 -21.63 -7.18 -9.21
CA LEU A 10 -21.18 -6.09 -8.36
C LEU A 10 -20.35 -5.15 -9.24
N SER A 11 -21.06 -4.21 -9.87
CA SER A 11 -20.49 -3.18 -10.71
C SER A 11 -19.58 -2.30 -9.87
N MET A 12 -18.31 -2.24 -10.28
CA MET A 12 -17.35 -1.16 -10.11
C MET A 12 -17.96 0.12 -9.51
N VAL A 13 -17.66 0.41 -8.25
CA VAL A 13 -17.71 1.78 -7.74
C VAL A 13 -16.36 2.42 -8.09
N MET A 14 -16.21 2.80 -9.36
CA MET A 14 -15.37 3.94 -9.71
C MET A 14 -16.27 5.17 -9.63
N LEU A 15 -16.25 5.92 -8.53
CA LEU A 15 -16.84 7.26 -8.52
C LEU A 15 -16.09 8.23 -7.60
N LEU A 16 -15.17 8.97 -8.23
CA LEU A 16 -14.97 10.40 -8.07
C LEU A 16 -14.63 10.92 -6.66
N GLY A 17 -13.37 10.74 -6.30
CA GLY A 17 -12.62 11.72 -5.53
C GLY A 17 -11.17 11.52 -5.88
N GLY A 18 -10.62 12.33 -6.79
CA GLY A 18 -9.17 12.36 -6.96
C GLY A 18 -8.57 12.86 -5.65
N THR A 19 -8.22 11.94 -4.75
CA THR A 19 -7.35 12.26 -3.63
C THR A 19 -5.97 12.36 -4.24
N SER A 20 -5.59 13.58 -4.63
CA SER A 20 -4.19 13.92 -4.76
C SER A 20 -3.56 13.70 -3.38
N THR A 21 -3.05 12.50 -3.12
CA THR A 21 -2.12 12.26 -2.03
C THR A 21 -0.82 12.94 -2.45
N ALA A 22 -0.76 14.24 -2.21
CA ALA A 22 0.49 14.98 -2.25
C ALA A 22 1.31 14.49 -1.06
N PHE A 23 2.24 13.56 -1.31
CA PHE A 23 3.26 13.18 -0.33
C PHE A 23 4.19 14.39 -0.21
N ALA A 24 3.89 15.26 0.75
CA ALA A 24 4.79 16.33 1.13
C ALA A 24 5.95 15.68 1.88
N SER A 25 7.15 15.85 1.34
CA SER A 25 8.43 15.66 2.04
C SER A 25 8.39 16.45 3.36
N GLY A 26 7.93 15.78 4.42
CA GLY A 26 7.92 16.27 5.78
C GLY A 26 9.19 15.79 6.44
N SER A 27 9.94 16.71 7.04
CA SER A 27 11.18 16.47 7.78
C SER A 27 11.27 15.07 8.41
N ASN A 28 12.30 14.32 8.04
CA ASN A 28 12.63 12.91 8.35
C ASN A 28 12.65 12.50 9.85
N ASP A 29 12.19 13.33 10.78
CA ASP A 29 12.33 13.13 12.22
C ASP A 29 11.06 12.60 12.91
N LYS A 30 9.97 12.36 12.16
CA LYS A 30 8.64 12.18 12.74
C LYS A 30 7.83 11.08 12.06
N VAL A 31 8.23 9.84 12.33
CA VAL A 31 7.57 8.61 11.86
C VAL A 31 6.84 7.97 13.04
N VAL A 32 5.57 7.57 12.86
CA VAL A 32 4.84 6.81 13.89
C VAL A 32 5.48 5.44 14.09
N SER A 33 5.40 4.90 15.31
CA SER A 33 5.81 3.52 15.56
C SER A 33 4.87 2.52 14.90
N GLU A 34 5.38 1.32 14.62
CA GLU A 34 4.58 0.16 14.23
C GLU A 34 3.41 -0.08 15.20
N ASP A 35 3.65 0.00 16.51
CA ASP A 35 2.62 -0.16 17.55
C ASP A 35 1.49 0.87 17.41
N LEU A 36 1.83 2.13 17.09
CA LEU A 36 0.83 3.18 16.91
C LEU A 36 0.06 2.95 15.60
N ALA A 37 0.74 2.58 14.52
CA ALA A 37 0.10 2.23 13.26
C ALA A 37 -0.86 1.03 13.41
N MET A 38 -0.45 0.00 14.14
CA MET A 38 -1.29 -1.16 14.46
C MET A 38 -2.51 -0.75 15.31
N ALA A 39 -2.32 0.12 16.29
CA ALA A 39 -3.44 0.64 17.10
C ALA A 39 -4.46 1.41 16.24
N ILE A 40 -3.98 2.24 15.30
CA ILE A 40 -4.83 2.95 14.34
C ILE A 40 -5.58 1.97 13.43
N ALA A 41 -4.90 0.92 12.96
CA ALA A 41 -5.53 -0.12 12.16
C ALA A 41 -6.66 -0.84 12.92
N TYR A 42 -6.42 -1.22 14.19
CA TYR A 42 -7.47 -1.80 15.04
C TYR A 42 -8.65 -0.85 15.24
N ASP A 43 -8.39 0.43 15.54
CA ASP A 43 -9.45 1.42 15.74
C ASP A 43 -10.33 1.57 14.49
N PHE A 44 -9.70 1.63 13.31
CA PHE A 44 -10.42 1.66 12.03
C PHE A 44 -11.28 0.42 11.83
N LEU A 45 -10.73 -0.78 12.01
CA LEU A 45 -11.44 -2.04 11.79
C LEU A 45 -12.60 -2.23 12.78
N LEU A 46 -12.41 -1.90 14.05
CA LEU A 46 -13.46 -1.93 15.07
C LEU A 46 -14.60 -0.95 14.73
N SER A 47 -14.26 0.30 14.38
CA SER A 47 -15.27 1.30 13.99
C SER A 47 -16.11 0.86 12.78
N ARG A 48 -15.50 0.07 11.88
CA ARG A 48 -16.17 -0.53 10.74
C ARG A 48 -17.12 -1.65 11.17
N GLU A 49 -16.70 -2.53 12.08
CA GLU A 49 -17.54 -3.63 12.57
C GLU A 49 -18.78 -3.17 13.33
N GLU A 50 -18.68 -2.05 14.05
CA GLU A 50 -19.81 -1.42 14.74
C GLU A 50 -20.87 -0.86 13.77
N ASN A 51 -20.53 -0.71 12.48
CA ASN A 51 -21.47 -0.26 11.47
C ASN A 51 -22.34 -1.42 10.96
N GLU A 52 -23.61 -1.44 11.38
CA GLU A 52 -24.58 -2.49 11.02
C GLU A 52 -24.87 -2.61 9.50
N ASP A 53 -24.59 -1.56 8.72
CA ASP A 53 -24.83 -1.56 7.26
C ASP A 53 -23.75 -2.32 6.48
N ILE A 54 -22.69 -2.77 7.15
CA ILE A 54 -21.57 -3.46 6.53
C ILE A 54 -21.81 -4.96 6.48
N ILE A 55 -21.83 -5.48 5.25
CA ILE A 55 -22.18 -6.88 4.93
C ILE A 55 -20.97 -7.81 5.09
N GLU A 56 -19.78 -7.37 4.68
CA GLU A 56 -18.53 -8.13 4.82
C GLU A 56 -17.95 -7.90 6.21
N LYS A 57 -18.08 -8.90 7.07
CA LYS A 57 -17.53 -8.88 8.43
C LYS A 57 -16.24 -9.67 8.48
N LEU A 58 -15.28 -9.14 9.22
CA LEU A 58 -14.09 -9.89 9.61
C LEU A 58 -14.46 -11.01 10.60
N PRO A 59 -13.60 -12.00 10.80
CA PRO A 59 -13.70 -12.95 11.91
C PRO A 59 -13.74 -12.20 13.25
N ASN A 60 -14.46 -12.69 14.26
CA ASN A 60 -14.55 -11.99 15.56
C ASN A 60 -13.21 -11.90 16.32
N ASP A 61 -12.30 -12.84 16.07
CA ASP A 61 -11.04 -12.97 16.79
C ASP A 61 -9.87 -12.93 15.79
N TYR A 62 -9.63 -11.74 15.20
CA TYR A 62 -8.53 -11.51 14.26
C TYR A 62 -7.32 -10.86 14.92
N ASN A 63 -6.15 -11.13 14.34
CA ASN A 63 -4.88 -10.49 14.66
C ASN A 63 -4.41 -9.65 13.48
N LEU A 64 -3.72 -8.56 13.80
CA LEU A 64 -2.94 -7.79 12.83
C LEU A 64 -1.48 -8.23 12.91
N ILE A 65 -0.95 -8.72 11.81
CA ILE A 65 0.44 -9.17 11.71
C ILE A 65 1.18 -8.20 10.79
N LEU A 66 2.26 -7.56 11.25
CA LEU A 66 3.09 -6.74 10.37
C LEU A 66 3.66 -7.64 9.26
N SER A 67 3.22 -7.38 8.03
CA SER A 67 3.57 -8.15 6.85
C SER A 67 4.71 -7.48 6.08
N LYS A 68 4.62 -6.15 5.88
CA LYS A 68 5.63 -5.35 5.19
C LYS A 68 5.74 -3.95 5.76
N THR A 69 6.96 -3.44 5.82
CA THR A 69 7.24 -2.00 5.93
C THR A 69 7.52 -1.46 4.53
N ILE A 70 6.91 -0.32 4.21
CA ILE A 70 7.08 0.37 2.93
C ILE A 70 7.90 1.61 3.20
N TYR A 71 8.95 1.83 2.43
CA TYR A 71 9.94 2.88 2.65
C TYR A 71 9.84 3.98 1.58
N GLU A 72 10.22 5.19 1.94
CA GLU A 72 10.65 6.20 0.98
C GLU A 72 12.05 5.84 0.47
N THR A 73 12.48 6.43 -0.63
CA THR A 73 13.81 6.13 -1.22
C THR A 73 14.98 6.47 -0.31
N GLU A 74 14.76 7.32 0.70
CA GLU A 74 15.75 7.65 1.72
C GLU A 74 15.87 6.58 2.83
N GLY A 75 15.12 5.46 2.72
CA GLY A 75 15.09 4.37 3.70
C GLY A 75 14.24 4.68 4.94
N VAL A 76 13.45 5.74 4.91
CA VAL A 76 12.53 6.14 5.98
C VAL A 76 11.20 5.41 5.81
N PRO A 77 10.60 4.79 6.85
CA PRO A 77 9.29 4.18 6.72
C PRO A 77 8.23 5.21 6.29
N SER A 78 7.52 4.89 5.22
CA SER A 78 6.41 5.66 4.66
C SER A 78 5.05 5.09 5.04
N ALA A 79 4.96 3.76 5.22
CA ALA A 79 3.76 3.05 5.61
C ALA A 79 4.05 1.66 6.18
N TYR A 80 3.08 1.11 6.90
CA TYR A 80 3.07 -0.25 7.44
C TYR A 80 1.89 -1.01 6.88
N LYS A 81 2.14 -2.19 6.31
CA LYS A 81 1.10 -3.13 5.86
C LYS A 81 0.95 -4.23 6.90
N PHE A 82 -0.27 -4.37 7.42
CA PHE A 82 -0.67 -5.44 8.30
C PHE A 82 -1.55 -6.43 7.56
N ASP A 83 -1.24 -7.72 7.67
CA ASP A 83 -2.14 -8.80 7.28
C ASP A 83 -3.16 -9.03 8.40
N ILE A 84 -4.39 -9.32 8.01
CA ILE A 84 -5.49 -9.64 8.91
C ILE A 84 -5.63 -11.16 8.90
N GLU A 85 -5.35 -11.80 10.04
CA GLU A 85 -5.37 -13.25 10.16
C GLU A 85 -6.28 -13.69 11.32
N ASP A 86 -6.94 -14.84 11.19
CA ASP A 86 -7.70 -15.43 12.30
C ASP A 86 -6.81 -16.25 13.26
N GLU A 87 -7.37 -16.78 14.35
CA GLU A 87 -6.65 -17.63 15.31
C GLU A 87 -5.99 -18.89 14.73
N LYS A 88 -6.32 -19.26 13.48
CA LYS A 88 -5.74 -20.41 12.78
C LYS A 88 -4.70 -19.98 11.74
N ASP A 89 -4.24 -18.73 11.79
CA ASP A 89 -3.34 -18.12 10.82
C ASP A 89 -3.92 -18.13 9.40
N THR A 90 -5.25 -18.07 9.26
CA THR A 90 -5.91 -17.95 7.96
C THR A 90 -5.97 -16.48 7.56
N TYR A 91 -5.56 -16.16 6.34
CA TYR A 91 -5.57 -14.80 5.80
C TYR A 91 -6.99 -14.33 5.42
N HIS A 92 -7.35 -13.11 5.83
CA HIS A 92 -8.66 -12.47 5.58
C HIS A 92 -8.54 -11.08 4.95
N GLY A 93 -7.35 -10.71 4.48
CA GLY A 93 -7.08 -9.42 3.85
C GLY A 93 -5.99 -8.63 4.55
N TYR A 94 -5.93 -7.34 4.28
CA TYR A 94 -4.86 -6.48 4.76
C TYR A 94 -5.31 -5.04 4.96
N ILE A 95 -4.49 -4.28 5.68
CA ILE A 95 -4.64 -2.84 5.86
C ILE A 95 -3.26 -2.18 5.83
N VAL A 96 -3.17 -1.03 5.17
CA VAL A 96 -1.96 -0.23 5.03
C VAL A 96 -2.16 1.11 5.72
N ILE A 97 -1.30 1.40 6.70
CA ILE A 97 -1.33 2.63 7.50
C ILE A 97 -0.12 3.48 7.15
N GLY A 98 -0.33 4.75 6.84
CA GLY A 98 0.75 5.70 6.60
C GLY A 98 1.57 5.94 7.86
N ALA A 99 2.88 6.04 7.70
CA ALA A 99 3.80 6.16 8.82
C ALA A 99 4.04 7.63 9.26
N GLN A 100 3.33 8.59 8.68
CA GLN A 100 3.50 10.02 8.95
C GLN A 100 2.95 10.41 10.33
N GLU A 101 3.76 11.01 11.22
CA GLU A 101 3.33 11.37 12.59
C GLU A 101 2.13 12.31 12.65
N GLU A 102 1.98 13.22 11.68
CA GLU A 102 0.94 14.25 11.74
C GLU A 102 -0.47 13.70 11.44
N TYR A 103 -0.59 12.62 10.66
CA TYR A 103 -1.89 12.20 10.13
C TYR A 103 -2.08 10.68 9.95
N ALA A 104 -1.04 9.86 10.10
CA ALA A 104 -1.00 8.39 9.98
C ALA A 104 -2.28 7.73 9.40
N PRO A 105 -2.61 7.99 8.12
CA PRO A 105 -3.92 7.65 7.58
C PRO A 105 -4.01 6.17 7.22
N VAL A 106 -5.23 5.64 7.17
CA VAL A 106 -5.50 4.42 6.41
C VAL A 106 -5.32 4.75 4.92
N ILE A 107 -4.31 4.16 4.28
CA ILE A 107 -3.98 4.38 2.87
C ILE A 107 -4.79 3.44 1.97
N GLU A 108 -4.83 2.16 2.35
CA GLU A 108 -5.46 1.10 1.58
C GLU A 108 -5.90 -0.02 2.54
N TYR A 109 -6.97 -0.73 2.20
CA TYR A 109 -7.38 -1.95 2.88
C TYR A 109 -8.17 -2.85 1.94
N SER A 110 -8.17 -4.15 2.22
CA SER A 110 -8.95 -5.15 1.50
C SER A 110 -9.42 -6.24 2.47
N PHE A 111 -10.65 -6.71 2.29
CA PHE A 111 -11.22 -7.87 2.99
C PHE A 111 -11.43 -8.99 1.98
N SER A 112 -10.39 -9.76 1.75
CA SER A 112 -10.36 -10.80 0.73
C SER A 112 -9.42 -11.91 1.15
N ASP A 113 -9.78 -13.14 0.81
CA ASP A 113 -8.90 -14.29 0.96
C ASP A 113 -7.74 -14.26 -0.07
N GLU A 114 -7.80 -13.34 -1.05
CA GLU A 114 -6.77 -13.14 -2.06
C GLU A 114 -5.77 -12.05 -1.62
N LYS A 115 -4.47 -12.40 -1.73
CA LYS A 115 -3.35 -11.50 -1.46
C LYS A 115 -3.32 -10.35 -2.48
N GLY A 116 -2.94 -9.15 -2.02
CA GLY A 116 -2.88 -7.93 -2.84
C GLY A 116 -1.60 -7.82 -3.68
N PHE A 117 -1.48 -6.75 -4.46
CA PHE A 117 -0.30 -6.56 -5.32
C PHE A 117 1.00 -6.37 -4.51
N LEU A 118 0.93 -5.78 -3.31
CA LEU A 118 2.07 -5.62 -2.39
C LEU A 118 2.63 -6.97 -1.91
N ASP A 119 1.82 -8.03 -1.92
CA ASP A 119 2.23 -9.39 -1.54
C ASP A 119 3.04 -10.12 -2.63
N SER A 120 3.20 -9.51 -3.82
CA SER A 120 4.10 -10.01 -4.85
C SER A 120 5.59 -9.76 -4.55
N ALA A 121 5.89 -8.95 -3.53
CA ALA A 121 7.23 -8.78 -2.99
C ALA A 121 7.63 -9.99 -2.14
N GLU A 122 8.79 -10.59 -2.40
CA GLU A 122 9.32 -11.72 -1.64
C GLU A 122 9.71 -11.31 -0.22
N ALA A 123 9.83 -12.27 0.70
CA ALA A 123 10.11 -11.99 2.11
C ALA A 123 11.40 -11.18 2.35
N ASN A 124 12.42 -11.41 1.53
CA ASN A 124 13.72 -10.71 1.57
C ASN A 124 13.76 -9.43 0.71
N GLU A 125 12.65 -9.03 0.10
CA GLU A 125 12.53 -7.78 -0.64
C GLU A 125 11.95 -6.67 0.25
N GLU A 126 12.61 -5.51 0.22
CA GLU A 126 12.08 -4.26 0.78
C GLU A 126 11.18 -3.59 -0.26
N ILE A 127 10.13 -2.90 0.19
CA ILE A 127 9.21 -2.19 -0.69
C ILE A 127 9.47 -0.69 -0.59
N TYR A 128 9.69 -0.05 -1.72
CA TYR A 128 9.88 1.39 -1.83
C TYR A 128 8.71 2.05 -2.57
N TYR A 129 8.15 3.10 -2.00
CA TYR A 129 7.19 3.98 -2.63
C TYR A 129 7.91 5.22 -3.18
N VAL A 130 7.75 5.50 -4.48
CA VAL A 130 8.48 6.60 -5.16
C VAL A 130 7.58 7.71 -5.70
N GLY A 131 6.28 7.67 -5.39
CA GLY A 131 5.30 8.63 -5.90
C GLY A 131 4.46 8.08 -7.06
N GLY A 132 3.34 8.75 -7.36
CA GLY A 132 2.57 8.47 -8.59
C GLY A 132 1.90 7.09 -8.67
N TYR A 133 1.69 6.41 -7.53
CA TYR A 133 1.26 5.01 -7.39
C TYR A 133 2.34 3.96 -7.67
N ASP A 134 3.60 4.35 -7.85
CA ASP A 134 4.67 3.40 -8.14
C ASP A 134 5.30 2.81 -6.87
N TYR A 135 5.29 1.48 -6.81
CA TYR A 135 5.91 0.68 -5.76
C TYR A 135 6.95 -0.26 -6.37
N PHE A 136 8.09 -0.38 -5.71
CA PHE A 136 9.19 -1.23 -6.14
C PHE A 136 9.59 -2.20 -5.04
N ALA A 137 9.75 -3.48 -5.39
CA ALA A 137 10.44 -4.43 -4.54
C ALA A 137 11.93 -4.43 -4.88
N VAL A 138 12.76 -4.33 -3.84
CA VAL A 138 14.22 -4.26 -3.96
C VAL A 138 14.84 -5.40 -3.18
N ASN A 139 15.65 -6.21 -3.85
CA ASN A 139 16.47 -7.24 -3.24
C ASN A 139 17.91 -6.74 -3.11
N GLU A 140 18.29 -6.24 -1.94
CA GLU A 140 19.64 -5.73 -1.66
C GLU A 140 20.74 -6.78 -1.86
N GLY A 141 20.42 -8.06 -1.66
CA GLY A 141 21.39 -9.14 -1.84
C GLY A 141 21.79 -9.38 -3.29
N THR A 142 20.90 -9.09 -4.24
CA THR A 142 21.13 -9.27 -5.68
C THR A 142 21.23 -7.96 -6.46
N GLY A 143 20.79 -6.84 -5.87
CA GLY A 143 20.63 -5.56 -6.56
C GLY A 143 19.45 -5.54 -7.55
N THR A 144 18.52 -6.49 -7.43
CA THR A 144 17.36 -6.60 -8.32
C THR A 144 16.26 -5.64 -7.87
N VAL A 145 15.67 -4.91 -8.82
CA VAL A 145 14.54 -4.00 -8.60
C VAL A 145 13.38 -4.43 -9.48
N LYS A 146 12.19 -4.61 -8.90
CA LYS A 146 10.97 -5.06 -9.57
C LYS A 146 9.85 -4.06 -9.34
N ASN A 147 9.20 -3.58 -10.39
CA ASN A 147 8.01 -2.76 -10.26
C ASN A 147 6.82 -3.66 -9.85
N LEU A 148 6.17 -3.38 -8.72
CA LEU A 148 5.09 -4.22 -8.19
C LEU A 148 3.77 -4.06 -8.94
N ASN A 149 3.58 -2.96 -9.69
CA ASN A 149 2.39 -2.77 -10.50
C ASN A 149 2.46 -3.57 -11.81
N THR A 150 3.63 -3.59 -12.45
CA THR A 150 3.83 -4.27 -13.75
C THR A 150 4.44 -5.67 -13.64
N GLN A 151 5.03 -6.00 -12.48
CA GLN A 151 5.81 -7.22 -12.25
C GLN A 151 7.06 -7.34 -13.15
N GLU A 152 7.48 -6.24 -13.77
CA GLU A 152 8.67 -6.21 -14.62
C GLU A 152 9.92 -5.88 -13.79
N GLU A 153 11.01 -6.59 -14.08
CA GLU A 153 12.33 -6.25 -13.55
C GLU A 153 12.82 -4.96 -14.21
N VAL A 154 13.09 -3.96 -13.39
CA VAL A 154 13.65 -2.69 -13.83
C VAL A 154 15.15 -2.79 -13.65
N GLN A 155 15.91 -2.89 -14.75
CA GLN A 155 17.37 -2.85 -14.71
C GLN A 155 17.85 -1.44 -14.35
N SER A 156 17.79 -1.08 -13.07
CA SER A 156 18.43 0.12 -12.53
C SER A 156 19.24 -0.25 -11.29
N VAL A 157 20.48 0.24 -11.25
CA VAL A 157 21.56 -0.17 -10.35
C VAL A 157 21.33 0.26 -8.88
N SER A 158 20.26 1.01 -8.60
CA SER A 158 19.69 1.31 -7.27
C SER A 158 18.38 2.09 -7.44
N ILE A 159 17.50 2.10 -6.44
CA ILE A 159 16.30 2.97 -6.42
C ILE A 159 16.69 4.46 -6.54
N ASP A 160 17.84 4.85 -6.00
CA ASP A 160 18.44 6.19 -6.16
C ASP A 160 18.78 6.53 -7.62
N THR A 161 19.19 5.52 -8.40
CA THR A 161 19.51 5.69 -9.82
C THR A 161 18.23 5.85 -10.65
N TYR A 162 17.14 5.19 -10.26
CA TYR A 162 15.83 5.34 -10.91
C TYR A 162 15.28 6.76 -10.73
N ASN A 163 15.29 7.29 -9.51
CA ASN A 163 14.84 8.67 -9.23
C ASN A 163 15.68 9.73 -9.97
N ASN A 164 17.00 9.57 -10.02
CA ASN A 164 17.86 10.49 -10.76
C ASN A 164 17.72 10.37 -12.29
N SER A 165 17.14 9.28 -12.80
CA SER A 165 16.89 9.08 -14.23
C SER A 165 15.56 9.69 -14.70
N THR A 166 14.60 9.90 -13.78
CA THR A 166 13.30 10.52 -14.08
C THR A 166 13.31 12.04 -13.90
N ASP A 167 14.32 12.59 -13.20
CA ASP A 167 14.70 14.00 -13.22
C ASP A 167 15.33 14.40 -14.57
N ILE A 168 14.52 14.42 -15.63
CA ILE A 168 14.89 15.16 -16.84
C ILE A 168 14.65 16.65 -16.50
N PRO A 169 15.70 17.50 -16.43
CA PRO A 169 15.50 18.91 -16.17
C PRO A 169 14.62 19.48 -17.28
N PHE A 170 13.46 19.99 -16.90
CA PHE A 170 12.58 20.75 -17.77
C PHE A 170 13.40 21.93 -18.31
N THR A 171 13.93 21.80 -19.52
CA THR A 171 14.54 22.92 -20.22
C THR A 171 13.40 23.71 -20.81
N PRO A 172 13.07 24.91 -20.27
CA PRO A 172 12.03 25.72 -20.87
C PRO A 172 12.53 26.09 -22.27
N THR A 173 11.88 25.55 -23.30
CA THR A 173 12.14 25.97 -24.66
C THR A 173 11.71 27.43 -24.74
N SER A 174 12.66 28.35 -24.81
CA SER A 174 12.34 29.75 -25.06
C SER A 174 11.67 29.81 -26.43
N LEU A 175 10.36 30.04 -26.45
CA LEU A 175 9.64 30.39 -27.65
C LEU A 175 10.09 31.80 -28.06
N THR A 176 11.15 31.87 -28.86
CA THR A 176 11.38 33.02 -29.73
C THR A 176 10.74 32.73 -31.07
N ASN A 177 9.62 33.40 -31.33
CA ASN A 177 9.29 34.07 -32.58
C ASN A 177 8.07 34.98 -32.37
#